data_AF-A0A7J9W5V1-F1
#
_entry.id   AF-A0A7J9W5V1-F1
#
_cell.length_a   1.000
_cell.length_b   1.000
_cell.length_c   1.000
_cell.angle_alpha   90.00
_cell.angle_beta   90.00
_cell.angle_gamma   90.00
#
_symmetry.space_group_name_H-M   'P 1'
#
loop_
_entity.id
_entity.type
_entity.pdbx_description
1 polymer ?
#
loop_
_entity_poly.entity_id
_entity_poly.type
_entity_poly.pdbx_seq_one_letter_code
_entity_poly.pdbx_strand_id
1 'polypeptide(L)'
;MDRRPDCLLVCPVVRKIIFFSTVSPDEDDRAWTVFTLARRAADAGIDVEVFLAGPATGLVRRQVRDRIEGKPKDALTAIVAGSAPISVAPG
;
A
#
# COMPACT_ATOMS: atom_id res chain seq x y z
N MET A 1 -2.71 -48.16 21.94
CA MET A 1 -2.24 -46.78 22.13
C MET A 1 -1.19 -46.51 21.07
N ASP A 2 -1.51 -45.73 20.04
CA ASP A 2 -0.52 -44.91 19.36
C ASP A 2 -1.25 -43.76 18.67
N ARG A 3 -1.18 -42.57 19.27
CA ARG A 3 -1.76 -41.32 18.76
C ARG A 3 -0.66 -40.62 17.97
N ARG A 4 -0.73 -40.64 16.64
CA ARG A 4 -0.02 -39.63 15.85
C ARG A 4 -0.99 -38.47 15.60
N PRO A 5 -0.68 -37.24 16.07
CA PRO A 5 -1.47 -36.09 15.67
C PRO A 5 -1.07 -35.73 14.24
N ASP A 6 -2.02 -35.82 13.32
CA ASP A 6 -1.94 -35.22 12.00
C ASP A 6 -1.93 -33.69 12.15
N CYS A 7 -0.77 -33.12 12.46
CA CYS A 7 -0.53 -31.69 12.32
C CYS A 7 -0.39 -31.35 10.84
N LEU A 8 -1.50 -31.40 10.10
CA LEU A 8 -1.68 -30.59 8.89
C LEU A 8 -1.84 -29.14 9.33
N LEU A 9 -0.72 -28.51 9.67
CA LEU A 9 -0.59 -27.06 9.76
C LEU A 9 -0.86 -26.51 8.35
N VAL A 10 -2.11 -26.19 8.09
CA VAL A 10 -2.47 -25.26 7.01
C VAL A 10 -1.85 -23.93 7.44
N CYS A 11 -0.62 -23.65 6.99
CA CYS A 11 -0.06 -22.32 7.10
C CYS A 11 -1.10 -21.37 6.49
N PRO A 12 -1.67 -20.42 7.25
CA PRO A 12 -2.59 -19.47 6.68
C PRO A 12 -1.84 -18.76 5.56
N VAL A 13 -2.30 -18.92 4.32
CA VAL A 13 -1.80 -18.15 3.19
C VAL A 13 -2.16 -16.71 3.50
N VAL A 14 -1.20 -15.95 4.02
CA VAL A 14 -1.34 -14.51 4.24
C VAL A 14 -1.53 -13.91 2.86
N ARG A 15 -2.78 -13.53 2.55
CA ARG A 15 -3.13 -12.92 1.27
C ARG A 15 -2.63 -11.48 1.30
N LYS A 16 -1.54 -11.22 0.58
CA LYS A 16 -1.02 -9.87 0.35
C LYS A 16 -1.69 -9.26 -0.88
N ILE A 17 -2.15 -8.01 -0.78
CA ILE A 17 -2.59 -7.21 -1.93
C ILE A 17 -1.49 -6.20 -2.29
N ILE A 18 -1.07 -6.20 -3.56
CA ILE A 18 -0.14 -5.20 -4.08
C ILE A 18 -0.94 -4.16 -4.87
N PHE A 19 -0.94 -2.93 -4.39
CA PHE A 19 -1.53 -1.78 -5.07
C PHE A 19 -0.49 -1.12 -5.96
N PHE A 20 -0.68 -1.21 -7.27
CA PHE A 20 0.23 -0.67 -8.27
C PHE A 20 -0.26 0.67 -8.83
N SER A 21 0.65 1.65 -9.02
CA SER A 21 0.33 2.91 -9.70
C SER A 21 1.47 3.40 -10.59
N THR A 22 1.08 3.95 -11.74
CA THR A 22 1.93 4.71 -12.68
C THR A 22 1.47 6.15 -12.88
N VAL A 23 0.38 6.54 -12.21
CA VAL A 23 -0.29 7.83 -12.40
C VAL A 23 0.60 8.97 -11.90
N SER A 24 0.76 10.00 -12.74
CA SER A 24 1.56 11.18 -12.38
C SER A 24 0.93 11.92 -11.19
N PRO A 25 1.73 12.50 -10.28
CA PRO A 25 1.22 13.40 -9.26
C PRO A 25 0.54 14.66 -9.82
N ASP A 26 0.59 14.91 -11.13
CA ASP A 26 -0.13 16.00 -11.82
C ASP A 26 -1.57 15.64 -12.19
N GLU A 27 -1.97 14.36 -12.09
CA GLU A 27 -3.35 13.92 -12.27
C GLU A 27 -4.15 13.94 -10.94
N ASP A 28 -3.97 15.02 -10.15
CA ASP A 28 -4.59 15.31 -8.85
C ASP A 28 -5.24 14.09 -8.17
N ASP A 29 -6.57 13.98 -8.21
CA ASP A 29 -7.35 12.97 -7.47
C ASP A 29 -7.02 11.52 -7.86
N ARG A 30 -6.68 11.26 -9.12
CA ARG A 30 -6.40 9.88 -9.59
C ARG A 30 -5.10 9.36 -9.00
N ALA A 31 -4.11 10.22 -8.84
CA ALA A 31 -2.78 9.84 -8.36
C ALA A 31 -2.80 9.29 -6.93
N TRP A 32 -3.74 9.77 -6.10
CA TRP A 32 -3.85 9.41 -4.68
C TRP A 32 -4.77 8.24 -4.38
N THR A 33 -5.51 7.77 -5.39
CA THR A 33 -6.47 6.66 -5.24
C THR A 33 -5.78 5.38 -4.72
N VAL A 34 -4.54 5.14 -5.14
CA VAL A 34 -3.73 3.98 -4.72
C VAL A 34 -3.55 3.93 -3.19
N PHE A 35 -3.25 5.06 -2.56
CA PHE A 35 -3.08 5.15 -1.11
C PHE A 35 -4.41 5.02 -0.37
N THR A 36 -5.49 5.57 -0.94
CA THR A 36 -6.83 5.47 -0.36
C THR A 36 -7.31 4.01 -0.32
N LEU A 37 -7.10 3.26 -1.40
CA LEU A 37 -7.49 1.84 -1.48
C LEU A 37 -6.60 0.97 -0.59
N ALA A 38 -5.28 1.21 -0.61
CA ALA A 38 -4.34 0.51 0.26
C ALA A 38 -4.69 0.71 1.74
N ARG A 39 -5.07 1.92 2.13
CA ARG A 39 -5.50 2.22 3.51
C ARG A 39 -6.74 1.41 3.88
N ARG A 40 -7.77 1.41 3.03
CA ARG A 40 -9.01 0.66 3.31
C ARG A 40 -8.76 -0.84 3.46
N ALA A 41 -7.84 -1.39 2.66
CA ALA A 41 -7.44 -2.80 2.78
C ALA A 41 -6.66 -3.06 4.08
N ALA A 42 -5.75 -2.16 4.47
CA ALA A 42 -5.05 -2.24 5.75
C ALA A 42 -6.01 -2.12 6.94
N ASP A 43 -6.96 -1.17 6.90
CA ASP A 43 -8.01 -0.98 7.91
C ASP A 43 -8.90 -2.23 8.05
N ALA A 44 -9.01 -3.04 6.99
CA ALA A 44 -9.71 -4.33 6.98
C ALA A 44 -8.84 -5.52 7.45
N GLY A 45 -7.61 -5.28 7.90
CA GLY A 45 -6.68 -6.30 8.38
C GLY A 45 -6.00 -7.11 7.28
N ILE A 46 -6.00 -6.61 6.04
CA ILE A 46 -5.32 -7.26 4.91
C ILE A 46 -3.86 -6.80 4.87
N ASP A 47 -2.94 -7.73 4.61
CA ASP A 47 -1.53 -7.39 4.34
C ASP A 47 -1.44 -6.67 2.99
N VAL A 48 -0.83 -5.49 2.96
CA VAL A 48 -0.81 -4.63 1.78
C VAL A 48 0.59 -4.10 1.49
N GLU A 49 0.85 -3.90 0.21
CA GLU A 49 2.05 -3.23 -0.28
C GLU A 49 1.66 -2.25 -1.39
N VAL A 50 2.30 -1.09 -1.44
CA VAL A 50 2.12 -0.10 -2.52
C VAL A 50 3.35 -0.14 -3.42
N PHE A 51 3.15 -0.31 -4.73
CA PHE A 51 4.22 -0.29 -5.71
C PHE A 51 4.03 0.88 -6.68
N LEU A 52 5.02 1.77 -6.73
CA LEU A 52 5.01 2.96 -7.58
C LEU A 52 6.03 2.81 -8.71
N ALA A 53 5.61 3.08 -9.95
CA ALA A 53 6.48 3.03 -11.12
C ALA A 53 6.29 4.25 -12.02
N GLY A 54 7.32 4.58 -12.81
CA GLY A 54 7.27 5.71 -13.76
C GLY A 54 6.93 7.05 -13.08
N PRO A 55 5.95 7.83 -13.60
CA PRO A 55 5.58 9.12 -13.02
C PRO A 55 5.11 9.06 -11.56
N ALA A 56 4.48 7.96 -11.14
CA ALA A 56 3.98 7.78 -9.77
C ALA A 56 5.08 7.77 -8.70
N THR A 57 6.33 7.49 -9.09
CA THR A 57 7.51 7.61 -8.20
C THR A 57 7.64 9.03 -7.63
N GLY A 58 7.08 10.04 -8.31
CA GLY A 58 7.00 11.42 -7.85
C GLY A 58 6.13 11.62 -6.61
N LEU A 59 5.15 10.74 -6.34
CA LEU A 59 4.19 10.88 -5.23
C LEU A 59 4.83 10.83 -3.85
N VAL A 60 5.97 10.13 -3.72
CA VAL A 60 6.71 10.02 -2.45
C VAL A 60 7.77 11.11 -2.27
N ARG A 61 8.00 11.96 -3.28
CA ARG A 61 8.96 13.07 -3.18
C ARG A 61 8.45 14.11 -2.19
N ARG A 62 9.34 14.60 -1.33
CA ARG A 62 9.01 15.59 -0.28
C ARG A 62 8.25 16.80 -0.83
N GLN A 63 8.71 17.38 -1.94
CA GLN A 63 8.06 18.54 -2.59
C GLN A 63 6.60 18.26 -3.00
N VAL A 64 6.31 17.04 -3.47
CA VAL A 64 4.97 16.62 -3.87
C VAL A 64 4.09 16.30 -2.64
N ARG A 65 4.70 15.85 -1.55
CA ARG A 65 4.00 15.59 -0.29
C ARG A 65 3.69 16.88 0.49
N ASP A 66 4.55 17.88 0.39
CA ASP A 66 4.37 19.15 1.10
C ASP A 66 3.28 20.02 0.45
N ARG A 67 2.96 19.79 -0.84
CA ARG A 67 1.89 20.51 -1.58
C ARG A 67 0.49 19.93 -1.42
N ILE A 68 0.33 18.73 -0.86
CA ILE A 68 -0.99 18.08 -0.72
C ILE A 68 -1.67 18.40 0.61
N GLU A 69 -2.99 18.53 0.55
CA GLU A 69 -3.86 18.81 1.70
C GLU A 69 -5.09 17.89 1.69
N GLY A 70 -5.81 17.83 2.82
CA GLY A 70 -7.04 17.06 2.95
C GLY A 70 -6.86 15.55 2.76
N LYS A 71 -7.83 14.91 2.09
CA LYS A 71 -7.94 13.44 1.99
C LYS A 71 -6.69 12.74 1.44
N PRO A 72 -6.00 13.24 0.38
CA PRO A 72 -4.73 12.69 -0.08
C PRO A 72 -3.65 12.62 1.00
N LYS A 73 -3.50 13.70 1.78
CA LYS A 73 -2.50 13.80 2.84
C LYS A 73 -2.80 12.80 3.96
N ASP A 74 -4.06 12.68 4.34
CA ASP A 74 -4.52 11.74 5.37
C ASP A 74 -4.28 10.28 4.94
N ALA A 75 -4.57 9.94 3.69
CA ALA A 75 -4.38 8.60 3.15
C ALA A 75 -2.89 8.21 3.10
N LEU A 76 -2.03 9.10 2.60
CA LEU A 76 -0.59 8.86 2.57
C LEU A 76 0.00 8.74 3.99
N THR A 77 -0.40 9.63 4.89
CA THR A 77 0.06 9.61 6.29
C THR A 77 -0.35 8.31 6.99
N ALA A 78 -1.59 7.86 6.76
CA ALA A 78 -2.08 6.59 7.32
C ALA A 78 -1.33 5.37 6.79
N ILE A 79 -0.97 5.35 5.50
CA ILE A 79 -0.15 4.27 4.91
C ILE A 79 1.25 4.23 5.54
N VAL A 80 1.89 5.40 5.66
CA VAL A 80 3.23 5.52 6.25
C VAL A 80 3.21 5.14 7.74
N ALA A 81 2.20 5.58 8.49
CA ALA A 81 2.02 5.25 9.90
C ALA A 81 1.65 3.77 10.10
N GLY A 82 0.82 3.21 9.22
CA GLY A 82 0.40 1.81 9.21
C GLY A 82 1.49 0.83 8.80
N SER A 83 2.70 1.32 8.49
CA SER A 83 3.86 0.51 8.09
C SER A 83 3.63 -0.35 6.84
N ALA A 84 2.66 0.03 5.99
CA ALA A 84 2.48 -0.61 4.69
C ALA A 84 3.70 -0.28 3.81
N PRO A 85 4.46 -1.29 3.33
CA PRO A 85 5.64 -1.03 2.52
C PRO A 85 5.29 -0.27 1.24
N ILE A 86 6.08 0.77 0.93
CA ILE A 86 6.01 1.47 -0.35
C ILE A 86 7.29 1.17 -1.14
N SER A 87 7.13 0.34 -2.17
CA SER A 87 8.17 -0.02 -3.12
C SER A 87 8.15 0.94 -4.31
N VAL A 88 9.33 1.39 -4.76
CA VAL A 88 9.48 2.35 -5.86
C VAL A 88 10.42 1.75 -6.91
N ALA A 89 9.93 1.57 -8.14
CA ALA A 89 10.78 1.19 -9.26
C ALA A 89 11.41 2.45 -9.88
N PRO A 90 12.72 2.47 -10.15
CA PRO A 90 13.33 3.56 -10.91
C PRO A 90 12.67 3.65 -12.30
N GLY A 91 12.30 4.88 -12.68
CA GLY A 91 11.79 5.22 -14.00
C GLY A 91 12.90 5.69 -14.92
#